data_AF-A0A1J3J3E2-F1
#
_entry.id   AF-A0A1J3J3E2-F1
#
_cell.length_a   1.000
_cell.length_b   1.000
_cell.length_c   1.000
_cell.angle_alpha   90.00
_cell.angle_beta   90.00
_cell.angle_gamma   90.00
#
_symmetry.space_group_name_H-M   'P 1'
#
loop_
_entity.id
_entity.type
_entity.pdbx_description
1 polymer ?
#
loop_
_entity_poly.entity_id
_entity_poly.type
_entity_poly.pdbx_seq_one_letter_code
_entity_poly.pdbx_strand_id
1 'polypeptide(L)'
;LGSQGSHRLWNHKGVVAALKKRLGANSVRGIFLDISELKKKLPLDRCTFTEMRNLRYLKIYSSRCHRECEGDCKLNFPEGLEFPLDEVRYLYWLKFPLKKLPKDFNPKNLTDLNLPYSEIEEVWEGVK
;
A
#
# COMPACT_ATOMS: atom_id res chain seq x y z
N LEU A 1 -14.64 -28.24 6.72
CA LEU A 1 -13.86 -27.44 7.70
C LEU A 1 -13.26 -26.26 6.96
N GLY A 2 -14.01 -25.16 6.83
CA GLY A 2 -13.65 -24.02 6.00
C GLY A 2 -12.71 -23.06 6.71
N SER A 3 -11.61 -22.68 6.07
CA SER A 3 -10.88 -21.49 6.47
C SER A 3 -11.63 -20.27 5.92
N GLN A 4 -12.32 -19.55 6.80
CA GLN A 4 -12.71 -18.18 6.49
C GLN A 4 -11.44 -17.39 6.18
N GLY A 5 -11.28 -16.98 4.92
CA GLY A 5 -10.16 -16.17 4.48
C GLY A 5 -10.10 -14.88 5.31
N SER A 6 -8.97 -14.61 5.94
CA SER A 6 -8.81 -13.44 6.80
C SER A 6 -9.01 -12.15 6.00
N HIS A 7 -10.07 -11.40 6.31
CA HIS A 7 -10.36 -10.10 5.69
C HIS A 7 -9.35 -9.00 6.05
N ARG A 8 -8.52 -9.22 7.08
CA ARG A 8 -7.47 -8.30 7.54
C ARG A 8 -6.14 -9.05 7.56
N LEU A 9 -5.11 -8.46 6.96
CA LEU A 9 -3.77 -9.04 6.91
C LEU A 9 -2.82 -8.19 7.75
N TRP A 10 -2.27 -8.78 8.82
CA TRP A 10 -1.29 -8.15 9.71
C TRP A 10 0.00 -8.96 9.87
N ASN A 11 -0.01 -10.26 9.54
CA ASN A 11 1.21 -11.06 9.60
C ASN A 11 2.01 -10.91 8.29
N HIS A 12 3.32 -10.73 8.42
CA HIS A 12 4.20 -10.42 7.30
C HIS A 12 4.12 -11.43 6.15
N LYS A 13 4.07 -12.73 6.46
CA LYS A 13 3.96 -13.79 5.44
C LYS A 13 2.65 -13.70 4.65
N GLY A 14 1.53 -13.46 5.30
CA GLY A 14 0.22 -13.34 4.66
C GLY A 14 0.10 -12.07 3.82
N VAL A 15 0.64 -10.94 4.31
CA VAL A 15 0.68 -9.70 3.54
C VAL A 15 1.56 -9.84 2.30
N VAL A 16 2.79 -10.34 2.43
CA VAL A 16 3.68 -10.54 1.27
C VAL A 16 3.09 -11.55 0.28
N ALA A 17 2.41 -12.59 0.76
CA ALA A 17 1.72 -13.53 -0.12
C ALA A 17 0.56 -12.85 -0.86
N ALA A 18 -0.23 -12.00 -0.21
CA ALA A 18 -1.33 -11.26 -0.84
C ALA A 18 -0.82 -10.21 -1.84
N LEU A 19 0.31 -9.55 -1.56
CA LEU A 19 0.95 -8.64 -2.50
C LEU A 19 1.51 -9.37 -3.74
N LYS A 20 1.85 -10.66 -3.62
CA LYS A 20 2.37 -11.48 -4.73
C LYS A 20 1.30 -12.32 -5.45
N LYS A 21 0.13 -12.54 -4.85
CA LYS A 21 -0.93 -13.42 -5.37
C LYS A 21 -2.21 -12.64 -5.63
N ARG A 22 -2.79 -12.81 -6.81
CA ARG A 22 -4.04 -12.15 -7.21
C ARG A 22 -5.31 -12.88 -6.73
N LEU A 23 -5.24 -14.20 -6.52
CA LEU A 23 -6.40 -14.99 -6.09
C LEU A 23 -6.87 -14.60 -4.68
N GLY A 24 -8.15 -14.22 -4.55
CA GLY A 24 -8.76 -13.82 -3.28
C GLY A 24 -8.43 -12.40 -2.81
N ALA A 25 -7.64 -11.63 -3.57
CA ALA A 25 -7.24 -10.26 -3.24
C ALA A 25 -8.44 -9.31 -3.03
N ASN A 26 -9.54 -9.54 -3.76
CA ASN A 26 -10.77 -8.75 -3.62
C ASN A 26 -11.44 -8.91 -2.24
N SER A 27 -11.13 -9.94 -1.46
CA SER A 27 -11.68 -10.11 -0.11
C SER A 27 -10.91 -9.33 0.98
N VAL A 28 -9.73 -8.81 0.63
CA VAL A 28 -8.85 -8.08 1.55
C VAL A 28 -9.42 -6.69 1.79
N ARG A 29 -9.66 -6.37 3.07
CA ARG A 29 -10.17 -5.06 3.50
C ARG A 29 -9.13 -4.21 4.20
N GLY A 30 -8.05 -4.82 4.69
CA GLY A 30 -6.99 -4.10 5.38
C GLY A 30 -5.63 -4.76 5.23
N ILE A 31 -4.62 -3.95 4.97
CA ILE A 31 -3.21 -4.32 4.89
C ILE A 31 -2.42 -3.47 5.86
N PHE A 32 -1.72 -4.13 6.79
CA PHE A 32 -0.78 -3.51 7.71
C PHE A 32 0.57 -4.16 7.50
N LEU A 33 1.49 -3.45 6.85
CA LEU A 33 2.81 -3.96 6.50
C LEU A 33 3.89 -3.19 7.23
N ASP A 34 4.61 -3.89 8.09
CA ASP A 34 5.87 -3.41 8.66
C ASP A 34 7.03 -3.72 7.70
N ILE A 35 7.48 -2.70 6.96
CA ILE A 35 8.59 -2.84 6.02
C ILE A 35 9.94 -3.05 6.73
N SER A 36 10.03 -2.81 8.03
CA SER A 36 11.26 -3.11 8.78
C SER A 36 11.53 -4.62 8.85
N GLU A 37 10.50 -5.45 8.74
CA GLU A 37 10.59 -6.92 8.70
C GLU A 37 11.06 -7.48 7.36
N LEU A 38 11.00 -6.68 6.27
CA LEU A 38 11.50 -7.08 4.96
C LEU A 38 13.03 -7.16 4.97
N LYS A 39 13.61 -8.32 4.63
CA LYS A 39 15.07 -8.51 4.59
C LYS A 39 15.76 -7.83 3.41
N LYS A 40 15.04 -7.59 2.31
CA LYS A 40 15.54 -7.02 1.06
C LYS A 40 14.46 -6.11 0.43
N LYS A 41 14.84 -5.33 -0.58
CA LYS A 41 13.87 -4.66 -1.45
C LYS A 41 12.91 -5.69 -2.06
N LEU A 42 11.63 -5.37 -2.09
CA LEU A 42 10.54 -6.18 -2.61
C LEU A 42 9.97 -5.47 -3.83
N PRO A 43 10.37 -5.88 -5.05
CA PRO A 43 9.78 -5.36 -6.26
C PRO A 43 8.33 -5.84 -6.36
N LEU A 44 7.45 -4.90 -6.68
CA LEU A 44 6.03 -5.14 -6.86
C LEU A 44 5.62 -4.72 -8.27
N ASP A 45 4.71 -5.50 -8.85
CA ASP A 45 4.11 -5.24 -10.15
C ASP A 45 3.26 -3.96 -10.11
N ARG A 46 3.18 -3.24 -11.23
CA ARG A 46 2.39 -2.01 -11.32
C ARG A 46 0.93 -2.23 -10.90
N CYS A 47 0.36 -3.38 -11.23
CA CYS A 47 -1.03 -3.72 -10.93
C CYS A 47 -1.21 -4.41 -9.56
N THR A 48 -0.25 -4.34 -8.64
CA THR A 48 -0.31 -5.10 -7.36
C THR A 48 -1.60 -4.84 -6.57
N PHE A 49 -2.13 -3.61 -6.58
CA PHE A 49 -3.31 -3.24 -5.80
C PHE A 49 -4.62 -3.24 -6.59
N THR A 50 -4.60 -3.43 -7.91
CA THR A 50 -5.78 -3.24 -8.77
C THR A 50 -6.90 -4.26 -8.50
N GLU A 51 -6.54 -5.47 -8.04
CA GLU A 51 -7.49 -6.53 -7.67
C GLU A 51 -8.02 -6.40 -6.23
N MET A 52 -7.48 -5.48 -5.42
CA MET A 52 -7.86 -5.28 -4.02
C MET A 52 -9.00 -4.24 -3.88
N ARG A 53 -10.06 -4.40 -4.66
CA ARG A 53 -11.13 -3.39 -4.82
C ARG A 53 -11.89 -3.06 -3.53
N ASN A 54 -11.89 -3.96 -2.54
CA ASN A 54 -12.51 -3.76 -1.23
C ASN A 54 -11.55 -3.28 -0.14
N LEU A 55 -10.32 -2.89 -0.50
CA LEU A 55 -9.32 -2.43 0.45
C LEU A 55 -9.74 -1.08 1.04
N ARG A 56 -9.88 -1.04 2.37
CA ARG A 56 -10.28 0.17 3.13
C ARG A 56 -9.16 0.77 3.94
N TYR A 57 -8.23 -0.06 4.41
CA TYR A 57 -7.14 0.35 5.27
C TYR A 57 -5.81 -0.10 4.69
N LEU A 58 -4.95 0.82 4.30
CA LEU A 58 -3.57 0.53 3.92
C LEU A 58 -2.63 1.28 4.87
N LYS A 59 -1.82 0.52 5.60
CA LYS A 59 -0.77 1.04 6.47
C LYS A 59 0.55 0.38 6.16
N ILE A 60 1.43 1.10 5.48
CA ILE A 60 2.81 0.69 5.20
C ILE A 60 3.71 1.53 6.10
N TYR A 61 4.33 0.89 7.09
CA TYR A 61 5.05 1.55 8.17
C TYR A 61 6.35 0.81 8.51
N SER A 62 7.17 1.37 9.39
CA SER A 62 8.37 0.73 9.91
C SER A 62 8.36 0.84 11.43
N SER A 63 8.37 -0.29 12.15
CA SER A 63 8.48 -0.27 13.62
C SER A 63 9.87 0.11 14.12
N ARG A 64 10.91 -0.16 13.31
CA ARG A 64 12.31 0.10 13.68
C ARG A 64 12.81 1.49 13.36
N CYS A 65 12.10 2.23 12.51
CA CYS A 65 12.57 3.54 12.10
C CYS A 65 11.40 4.45 11.76
N HIS A 66 11.26 5.52 12.53
CA HIS A 66 10.14 6.45 12.40
C HIS A 66 10.47 7.64 11.51
N ARG A 67 11.74 8.08 11.36
CA ARG A 67 12.05 9.36 10.68
C ARG A 67 13.38 9.45 9.88
N GLU A 68 14.44 8.69 10.17
CA GLU A 68 15.80 9.13 9.74
C GLU A 68 16.81 8.06 9.30
N CYS A 69 16.43 6.79 9.17
CA CYS A 69 17.39 5.78 8.70
C CYS A 69 17.59 5.93 7.19
N GLU A 70 18.86 6.03 6.77
CA GLU A 70 19.28 5.99 5.36
C GLU A 70 18.64 4.79 4.64
N GLY A 71 18.08 5.05 3.45
CA GLY A 71 17.54 4.03 2.56
C GLY A 71 16.09 4.28 2.14
N ASP A 72 15.83 3.99 0.86
CA ASP A 72 14.51 4.10 0.23
C ASP A 72 13.47 3.17 0.89
N CYS A 73 12.20 3.37 0.53
CA CYS A 73 11.17 2.37 0.80
C CYS A 73 11.64 0.99 0.27
N LYS A 74 11.54 -0.04 1.11
CA LYS A 74 11.84 -1.41 0.67
C LYS A 74 10.81 -1.94 -0.32
N LEU A 75 9.68 -1.27 -0.50
CA LEU A 75 8.77 -1.53 -1.62
C LEU A 75 9.17 -0.65 -2.79
N ASN A 76 9.38 -1.25 -3.96
CA ASN A 76 9.67 -0.51 -5.17
C ASN A 76 8.80 -0.98 -6.33
N PHE A 77 8.45 -0.03 -7.19
CA PHE A 77 7.54 -0.23 -8.33
C PHE A 77 8.29 0.17 -9.61
N PRO A 78 9.14 -0.71 -10.14
CA PRO A 78 10.03 -0.36 -11.26
C PRO A 78 9.25 0.04 -12.53
N GLU A 79 8.03 -0.48 -12.68
CA GLU A 79 7.14 -0.19 -13.82
C GLU A 79 6.09 0.89 -13.50
N GLY A 80 6.21 1.55 -12.34
CA GLY A 80 5.20 2.47 -11.81
C GLY A 80 4.12 1.77 -10.99
N LEU A 81 3.13 2.53 -10.52
CA LEU A 81 2.07 2.06 -9.62
C LEU A 81 0.68 2.43 -10.18
N GLU A 82 -0.19 1.44 -10.34
CA GLU A 82 -1.63 1.62 -10.49
C GLU A 82 -2.30 1.46 -9.13
N PHE A 83 -3.22 2.36 -8.83
CA PHE A 83 -3.77 2.47 -7.49
C PHE A 83 -5.26 2.86 -7.46
N PRO A 84 -6.14 2.13 -8.18
CA PRO A 84 -7.57 2.42 -8.28
C PRO A 84 -8.34 1.92 -7.03
N LEU A 85 -7.98 2.44 -5.86
CA LEU A 85 -8.52 2.03 -4.56
C LEU A 85 -9.75 2.83 -4.14
N ASP A 86 -10.85 2.66 -4.86
CA ASP A 86 -12.11 3.39 -4.64
C ASP A 86 -12.69 3.30 -3.21
N GLU A 87 -12.45 2.18 -2.50
CA GLU A 87 -12.98 1.94 -1.15
C GLU A 87 -12.02 2.39 -0.03
N VAL A 88 -10.85 2.92 -0.37
CA VAL A 88 -9.84 3.29 0.64
C VAL A 88 -10.37 4.41 1.53
N ARG A 89 -10.22 4.22 2.84
CA ARG A 89 -10.60 5.21 3.87
C ARG A 89 -9.36 5.74 4.58
N TYR A 90 -8.41 4.85 4.84
CA TYR A 90 -7.16 5.19 5.51
C TYR A 90 -5.98 4.77 4.66
N LEU A 91 -5.16 5.75 4.29
CA LEU A 91 -3.90 5.55 3.56
C LEU A 91 -2.75 6.13 4.38
N TYR A 92 -1.97 5.26 4.99
CA TYR A 92 -0.68 5.59 5.58
C TYR A 92 0.43 4.88 4.83
N TRP A 93 1.34 5.64 4.23
CA TRP A 93 2.46 5.06 3.50
C TRP A 93 3.75 5.82 3.80
N LEU A 94 4.55 5.24 4.69
CA LEU A 94 5.87 5.74 5.04
C LEU A 94 6.81 5.67 3.84
N LYS A 95 7.48 6.79 3.52
CA LYS A 95 8.40 6.91 2.40
C LYS A 95 7.73 6.51 1.07
N PHE A 96 6.54 7.05 0.79
CA PHE A 96 5.84 6.79 -0.47
C PHE A 96 6.77 7.14 -1.65
N PRO A 97 6.98 6.21 -2.60
CA PRO A 97 8.12 6.26 -3.53
C PRO A 97 7.87 7.11 -4.79
N LEU A 98 6.68 7.66 -4.97
CA LEU A 98 6.35 8.46 -6.15
C LEU A 98 6.15 9.92 -5.80
N LYS A 99 6.52 10.80 -6.74
CA LYS A 99 6.37 12.25 -6.64
C LYS A 99 4.93 12.74 -6.72
N LYS A 100 4.03 11.92 -7.24
CA LYS A 100 2.59 12.19 -7.29
C LYS A 100 1.81 10.92 -6.97
N LEU A 101 0.59 11.05 -6.43
CA LEU A 101 -0.31 9.91 -6.40
C LEU A 101 -0.71 9.51 -7.83
N PRO A 102 -0.91 8.21 -8.11
CA PRO A 102 -1.36 7.74 -9.41
C PRO A 102 -2.65 8.45 -9.89
N LYS A 103 -2.76 8.70 -11.20
CA LYS A 103 -3.90 9.44 -11.78
C LYS A 103 -5.24 8.72 -11.58
N ASP A 104 -5.21 7.40 -11.48
CA ASP A 104 -6.33 6.52 -11.20
C ASP A 104 -6.70 6.44 -9.70
N PHE A 105 -5.97 7.13 -8.82
CA PHE A 105 -6.32 7.21 -7.41
C PHE A 105 -7.54 8.11 -7.18
N ASN A 106 -8.61 7.49 -6.68
CA ASN A 106 -9.89 8.12 -6.37
C ASN A 106 -10.09 8.29 -4.85
N PRO A 107 -9.97 9.52 -4.31
CA PRO A 107 -10.09 9.76 -2.88
C PRO A 107 -11.53 9.89 -2.38
N LYS A 108 -12.57 9.53 -3.16
CA LYS A 108 -13.98 9.75 -2.80
C LYS A 108 -14.40 9.25 -1.40
N ASN A 109 -13.75 8.18 -0.91
CA ASN A 109 -14.03 7.56 0.38
C ASN A 109 -12.93 7.80 1.43
N LEU A 110 -11.88 8.55 1.07
CA LEU A 110 -10.68 8.75 1.89
C LEU A 110 -11.01 9.68 3.07
N THR A 111 -10.79 9.21 4.28
CA THR A 111 -10.91 10.00 5.50
C THR A 111 -9.55 10.51 5.98
N ASP A 112 -8.50 9.72 5.77
CA ASP A 112 -7.17 10.00 6.30
C ASP A 112 -6.08 9.67 5.29
N LEU A 113 -5.31 10.69 4.91
CA LEU A 113 -4.11 10.57 4.07
C LEU A 113 -2.86 10.94 4.87
N ASN A 114 -1.91 10.03 4.98
CA ASN A 114 -0.62 10.25 5.61
C ASN A 114 0.50 9.65 4.76
N LEU A 115 1.33 10.51 4.19
CA LEU A 115 2.48 10.12 3.37
C LEU A 115 3.79 10.65 3.99
N PRO A 116 4.13 10.27 5.24
CA PRO A 116 5.28 10.84 5.92
C PRO A 116 6.58 10.44 5.21
N TYR A 117 7.50 11.39 5.08
CA TYR A 117 8.80 11.21 4.42
C TYR A 117 8.71 10.74 2.96
N SER A 118 7.59 11.01 2.29
CA SER A 118 7.44 10.74 0.86
C SER A 118 8.20 11.73 -0.01
N GLU A 119 8.45 11.34 -1.25
CA GLU A 119 8.95 12.23 -2.31
C GLU A 119 7.83 13.04 -2.98
N ILE A 120 6.62 13.06 -2.41
CA ILE A 120 5.47 13.70 -3.04
C ILE A 120 5.70 15.21 -3.19
N GLU A 121 5.60 15.69 -4.42
CA GLU A 121 5.67 17.10 -4.79
C GLU A 121 4.27 17.65 -5.08
N GLU A 122 3.38 16.78 -5.57
CA GLU A 122 2.00 17.13 -5.89
C GLU A 122 1.07 15.96 -5.54
N VAL A 123 0.03 16.22 -4.76
CA VAL A 123 -0.89 15.15 -4.34
C VAL A 123 -1.79 14.70 -5.50
N TRP A 124 -2.24 15.63 -6.35
CA TRP A 124 -2.94 15.34 -7.59
C TRP A 124 -3.16 16.51 -8.54
N GLU A 125 -3.28 16.19 -9.84
CA GLU A 125 -3.68 17.12 -10.89
C GLU A 125 -5.21 17.26 -10.97
N GLY A 126 -5.72 18.49 -11.03
CA GLY A 126 -7.13 18.79 -11.29
C GLY A 126 -8.07 18.63 -10.08
N VAL A 127 -9.36 18.48 -10.36
CA VAL A 127 -10.40 18.26 -9.33
C VAL A 127 -10.40 16.79 -8.92
N LYS A 128 -10.42 16.51 -7.62
CA LYS A 128 -10.57 15.17 -7.04
C LYS A 128 -11.64 15.15 -5.96
#